data_AF-A0A7X6RS74-F1
#
_entry.id   AF-A0A7X6RS74-F1
#
_cell.length_a   1.000
_cell.length_b   1.000
_cell.length_c   1.000
_cell.angle_alpha   90.00
_cell.angle_beta   90.00
_cell.angle_gamma   90.00
#
_symmetry.space_group_name_H-M   'P 1'
#
loop_
_entity.id
_entity.type
_entity.pdbx_description
1 polymer ?
#
loop_
_entity_poly.entity_id
_entity_poly.type
_entity_poly.pdbx_seq_one_letter_code
_entity_poly.pdbx_strand_id
1 'polypeptide(L)'
;MTQHTATSDVRDSLPEEIPQPRFHRPNEDLAAAMECARCREQGISVPPGGAPARLSNSEAKKAKKARKRALEEARSRPQEKIPADRRRVPRMGPHHAEFFRELWERVASENAGSTPDSRLLALTFTLRGALKGWANFTAQDLRILRLEDAHAALSDLTSSGWLGTTPETVIESDAANPARCGLPSLDGNTWKLGNGVRSRASGWFSRTLAHKKMRKKPNRLRLVAAYLALWAEPDGRIRVPAADVVTACALSGTDELAELLAWLTEISWVEDLGVDGGAVVASLTEVTLPLAYVPLPEPTPPGTAPATTPLDVPVTDRARELVSGRGERVARWVDAYRDEHGHGPSWSAVAEAFGWPPRQAPDHDVTHEAFRLLADDGWLTGFGVPFGLRSGPGGPAAD
;
A
#
# COMPACT_ATOMS: atom_id res chain seq x y z
N MET A 1 -27.33 49.59 -24.63
CA MET A 1 -26.22 49.41 -23.66
C MET A 1 -26.78 48.79 -22.39
N THR A 2 -25.97 48.00 -21.70
CA THR A 2 -26.24 47.12 -20.55
C THR A 2 -27.15 45.91 -20.81
N GLN A 3 -26.56 44.84 -21.35
CA GLN A 3 -27.09 43.48 -21.16
C GLN A 3 -26.82 43.07 -19.71
N HIS A 4 -27.88 42.74 -18.98
CA HIS A 4 -27.81 42.11 -17.67
C HIS A 4 -27.51 40.62 -17.86
N THR A 5 -26.37 40.16 -17.34
CA THR A 5 -26.05 38.75 -17.21
C THR A 5 -26.85 38.19 -16.04
N ALA A 6 -27.76 37.26 -16.33
CA ALA A 6 -28.46 36.49 -15.31
C ALA A 6 -27.48 35.48 -14.68
N THR A 7 -27.21 35.65 -13.39
CA THR A 7 -26.73 34.62 -12.49
C THR A 7 -27.77 33.51 -12.39
N SER A 8 -27.47 32.29 -12.85
CA SER A 8 -28.19 31.11 -12.39
C SER A 8 -27.38 30.43 -11.29
N ASP A 9 -27.86 30.61 -10.07
CA ASP A 9 -27.63 29.69 -8.97
C ASP A 9 -28.05 28.27 -9.40
N VAL A 10 -27.09 27.36 -9.56
CA VAL A 10 -27.34 25.93 -9.45
C VAL A 10 -26.48 25.43 -8.29
N ARG A 11 -27.08 25.49 -7.09
CA ARG A 11 -26.68 24.64 -5.98
C ARG A 11 -27.05 23.21 -6.37
N ASP A 12 -26.09 22.45 -6.90
CA ASP A 12 -26.21 21.00 -6.88
C ASP A 12 -26.10 20.55 -5.42
N SER A 13 -27.24 20.21 -4.83
CA SER A 13 -27.31 19.52 -3.56
C SER A 13 -26.57 18.19 -3.71
N LEU A 14 -25.49 17.99 -2.95
CA LEU A 14 -24.87 16.69 -2.81
C LEU A 14 -25.92 15.68 -2.32
N PRO A 15 -26.02 14.48 -2.90
CA PRO A 15 -26.96 13.47 -2.43
C PRO A 15 -26.68 13.13 -0.96
N GLU A 16 -27.73 13.14 -0.13
CA GLU A 16 -27.66 12.88 1.32
C GLU A 16 -27.11 11.48 1.68
N GLU A 17 -27.06 10.56 0.71
CA GLU A 17 -26.35 9.29 0.84
C GLU A 17 -25.44 9.05 -0.37
N ILE A 18 -24.15 8.84 -0.11
CA ILE A 18 -23.23 8.21 -1.06
C ILE A 18 -23.77 6.79 -1.30
N PRO A 19 -24.13 6.38 -2.53
CA PRO A 19 -24.63 5.04 -2.79
C PRO A 19 -23.59 4.03 -2.30
N GLN A 20 -23.92 3.27 -1.26
CA GLN A 20 -23.07 2.17 -0.87
C GLN A 20 -22.92 1.22 -2.07
N PRO A 21 -21.71 0.74 -2.38
CA PRO A 21 -21.53 -0.25 -3.42
C PRO A 21 -22.43 -1.44 -3.08
N ARG A 22 -23.50 -1.62 -3.87
CA ARG A 22 -24.36 -2.79 -3.78
C ARG A 22 -23.51 -3.97 -4.23
N PHE A 23 -22.89 -4.66 -3.27
CA PHE A 23 -22.40 -6.00 -3.53
C PHE A 23 -23.61 -6.82 -3.96
N HIS A 24 -23.72 -7.10 -5.25
CA HIS A 24 -24.77 -7.95 -5.79
C HIS A 24 -24.77 -9.24 -4.96
N ARG A 25 -25.95 -9.65 -4.48
CA ARG A 25 -26.11 -11.03 -3.99
C ARG A 25 -25.57 -11.95 -5.09
N PRO A 26 -24.81 -12.99 -4.76
CA PRO A 26 -24.45 -14.00 -5.75
C PRO A 26 -25.72 -14.41 -6.49
N ASN A 27 -25.68 -14.37 -7.82
CA ASN A 27 -26.73 -15.00 -8.61
C ASN A 27 -26.74 -16.51 -8.32
N GLU A 28 -27.82 -17.20 -8.69
CA GLU A 28 -28.01 -18.62 -8.38
C GLU A 28 -26.84 -19.49 -8.86
N ASP A 29 -26.30 -19.20 -10.05
CA ASP A 29 -25.14 -19.88 -10.62
C ASP A 29 -23.85 -19.68 -9.78
N LEU A 30 -23.56 -18.46 -9.33
CA LEU A 30 -22.40 -18.17 -8.48
C LEU A 30 -22.56 -18.77 -7.08
N ALA A 31 -23.78 -18.78 -6.54
CA ALA A 31 -24.05 -19.45 -5.26
C ALA A 31 -23.82 -20.97 -5.37
N ALA A 32 -24.33 -21.60 -6.42
CA ALA A 32 -24.11 -23.01 -6.71
C ALA A 32 -22.62 -23.32 -6.92
N ALA A 33 -21.88 -22.47 -7.63
CA ALA A 33 -20.44 -22.62 -7.81
C ALA A 33 -19.64 -22.57 -6.49
N MET A 34 -20.03 -21.68 -5.56
CA MET A 34 -19.39 -21.59 -4.24
C MET A 34 -19.63 -22.84 -3.37
N GLU A 35 -20.74 -23.54 -3.60
CA GLU A 35 -21.15 -24.74 -2.86
C GLU A 35 -20.71 -26.06 -3.53
N CYS A 36 -20.26 -26.01 -4.79
CA CYS A 36 -19.86 -27.17 -5.58
C CYS A 36 -18.64 -27.91 -4.99
N ALA A 37 -18.84 -29.17 -4.57
CA ALA A 37 -17.80 -30.02 -4.00
C ALA A 37 -16.69 -30.37 -5.01
N ARG A 38 -17.05 -30.64 -6.28
CA ARG A 38 -16.08 -30.98 -7.34
C ARG A 38 -15.15 -29.81 -7.69
N CYS A 39 -15.70 -28.60 -7.85
CA CYS A 39 -14.90 -27.39 -8.08
C CYS A 39 -13.94 -27.11 -6.90
N ARG A 40 -14.38 -27.42 -5.66
CA ARG A 40 -13.55 -27.32 -4.45
C ARG A 40 -12.40 -28.32 -4.44
N GLU A 41 -12.64 -29.56 -4.86
CA GLU A 41 -11.62 -30.61 -4.96
C GLU A 41 -10.59 -30.35 -6.07
N GLN A 42 -11.04 -29.79 -7.20
CA GLN A 42 -10.20 -29.45 -8.35
C GLN A 42 -9.46 -28.10 -8.21
N GLY A 43 -9.70 -27.37 -7.12
CA GLY A 43 -9.08 -26.05 -6.91
C GLY A 43 -9.57 -24.96 -7.88
N ILE A 44 -10.69 -25.19 -8.56
CA ILE A 44 -11.31 -24.27 -9.54
C ILE A 44 -12.07 -23.18 -8.78
N SER A 45 -11.27 -22.29 -8.18
CA SER A 45 -11.58 -21.00 -7.55
C SER A 45 -12.68 -20.91 -6.46
N VAL A 46 -12.27 -20.37 -5.31
CA VAL A 46 -13.07 -19.42 -4.54
C VAL A 46 -13.14 -18.12 -5.37
N PRO A 47 -14.32 -17.52 -5.62
CA PRO A 47 -14.41 -16.32 -6.46
C PRO A 47 -13.71 -15.12 -5.79
N PRO A 48 -13.06 -14.23 -6.57
CA PRO A 48 -12.54 -12.97 -6.04
C PRO A 48 -13.73 -12.13 -5.53
N GLY A 49 -13.77 -11.88 -4.22
CA GLY A 49 -14.81 -11.08 -3.57
C GLY A 49 -15.89 -11.85 -2.81
N GLY A 50 -15.84 -13.20 -2.77
CA GLY A 50 -16.75 -13.99 -1.95
C GLY A 50 -16.46 -13.80 -0.46
N ALA A 51 -17.36 -13.12 0.27
CA ALA A 51 -17.33 -13.16 1.73
C ALA A 51 -17.47 -14.63 2.19
N PRO A 52 -16.67 -15.09 3.17
CA PRO A 52 -16.79 -16.47 3.64
C PRO A 52 -18.21 -16.75 4.12
N ALA A 53 -18.66 -18.00 3.94
CA ALA A 53 -20.00 -18.46 4.30
C ALA A 53 -20.47 -17.86 5.63
N ARG A 54 -21.67 -17.27 5.64
CA ARG A 54 -22.28 -16.75 6.87
C ARG A 54 -22.59 -17.94 7.78
N LEU A 55 -21.68 -18.19 8.71
CA LEU A 55 -21.90 -19.10 9.83
C LEU A 55 -23.21 -18.69 10.53
N SER A 56 -24.09 -19.65 10.81
CA SER A 56 -25.21 -19.41 11.72
C SER A 56 -24.69 -18.89 13.07
N ASN A 57 -25.53 -18.23 13.87
CA ASN A 57 -25.09 -17.70 15.17
C ASN A 57 -24.47 -18.77 16.09
N SER A 58 -24.91 -20.03 15.97
CA SER A 58 -24.33 -21.16 16.71
C SER A 58 -22.96 -21.57 16.15
N GLU A 59 -22.81 -21.63 14.83
CA GLU A 59 -21.55 -21.92 14.14
C GLU A 59 -20.53 -20.80 14.34
N ALA A 60 -20.95 -19.54 14.28
CA ALA A 60 -20.11 -18.37 14.55
C ALA A 60 -19.61 -18.39 16.00
N LYS A 61 -20.46 -18.77 16.96
CA LYS A 61 -20.09 -18.92 18.37
C LYS A 61 -19.14 -20.10 18.58
N LYS A 62 -19.35 -21.22 17.89
CA LYS A 62 -18.48 -22.41 17.93
C LYS A 62 -17.13 -22.13 17.28
N ALA A 63 -17.10 -21.46 16.14
CA ALA A 63 -15.90 -20.99 15.44
C ALA A 63 -15.13 -19.96 16.27
N LYS A 64 -15.82 -19.02 16.93
CA LYS A 64 -15.20 -18.06 17.86
C LYS A 64 -14.56 -18.76 19.05
N LYS A 65 -15.22 -19.78 19.62
CA LYS A 65 -14.68 -20.59 20.73
C LYS A 65 -13.49 -21.46 20.27
N ALA A 66 -13.59 -22.08 19.11
CA ALA A 66 -12.50 -22.87 18.52
C ALA A 66 -11.29 -21.99 18.17
N ARG A 67 -11.53 -20.81 17.59
CA ARG A 67 -10.49 -19.82 17.31
C ARG A 67 -9.83 -19.31 18.59
N LYS A 68 -10.60 -19.06 19.65
CA LYS A 68 -10.05 -18.68 20.97
C LYS A 68 -9.16 -19.79 21.54
N ARG A 69 -9.61 -21.05 21.48
CA ARG A 69 -8.85 -22.21 21.95
C ARG A 69 -7.58 -22.44 21.12
N ALA A 70 -7.66 -22.34 19.80
CA ALA A 70 -6.50 -22.43 18.90
C ALA A 70 -5.50 -21.27 19.13
N LEU A 71 -5.99 -20.07 19.47
CA LEU A 71 -5.14 -18.93 19.83
C LEU A 71 -4.44 -19.13 21.18
N GLU A 72 -5.14 -19.73 22.16
CA GLU A 72 -4.58 -20.10 23.46
C GLU A 72 -3.55 -21.23 23.32
N GLU A 73 -3.80 -22.21 22.47
CA GLU A 73 -2.88 -23.32 22.16
C GLU A 73 -1.66 -22.87 21.33
N ALA A 74 -1.85 -21.94 20.39
CA ALA A 74 -0.75 -21.29 19.68
C ALA A 74 0.10 -20.37 20.59
N ARG A 75 -0.49 -19.85 21.68
CA ARG A 75 0.21 -19.10 22.74
C ARG A 75 0.96 -20.01 23.71
N SER A 76 0.51 -21.24 23.91
CA SER A 76 1.18 -22.22 24.77
C SER A 76 2.27 -23.02 24.06
N ARG A 77 2.25 -23.10 22.72
CA ARG A 77 3.40 -23.61 21.94
C ARG A 77 4.63 -22.73 22.19
N PRO A 78 5.82 -23.32 22.45
CA PRO A 78 7.06 -22.56 22.53
C PRO A 78 7.33 -21.94 21.15
N GLN A 79 6.94 -20.69 20.98
CA GLN A 79 7.38 -19.91 19.82
C GLN A 79 8.86 -19.63 20.01
N GLU A 80 9.67 -19.98 19.03
CA GLU A 80 11.02 -19.45 18.90
C GLU A 80 10.89 -17.92 18.93
N LYS A 81 11.37 -17.32 20.02
CA LYS A 81 11.14 -15.90 20.31
C LYS A 81 11.98 -15.09 19.33
N ILE A 82 11.41 -14.76 18.17
CA ILE A 82 11.90 -13.63 17.37
C ILE A 82 11.83 -12.41 18.31
N PRO A 83 12.95 -11.73 18.61
CA PRO A 83 12.99 -10.64 19.56
C PRO A 83 11.92 -9.58 19.24
N ALA A 84 11.23 -9.11 20.28
CA ALA A 84 10.08 -8.22 20.14
C ALA A 84 10.40 -6.83 19.54
N ASP A 85 11.68 -6.52 19.29
CA ASP A 85 12.10 -5.31 18.58
C ASP A 85 11.93 -5.44 17.06
N ARG A 86 12.15 -6.61 16.45
CA ARG A 86 11.95 -6.86 15.02
C ARG A 86 10.49 -6.73 14.54
N ARG A 87 9.50 -6.81 15.44
CA ARG A 87 8.06 -6.70 15.10
C ARG A 87 7.52 -5.27 15.08
N ARG A 88 8.25 -4.27 15.60
CA ARG A 88 7.65 -2.96 15.90
C ARG A 88 7.85 -1.91 14.82
N VAL A 89 8.81 -2.05 13.92
CA VAL A 89 9.03 -1.10 12.82
C VAL A 89 8.41 -1.67 11.54
N PRO A 90 7.34 -1.06 11.01
CA PRO A 90 6.85 -1.31 9.66
C PRO A 90 7.99 -1.15 8.69
N ARG A 91 8.27 -2.27 8.02
CA ARG A 91 9.26 -2.34 6.97
C ARG A 91 8.95 -1.26 5.94
N MET A 92 9.94 -0.40 5.73
CA MET A 92 9.92 0.63 4.71
C MET A 92 10.33 -0.05 3.40
N GLY A 93 9.55 0.12 2.34
CA GLY A 93 9.96 -0.34 1.01
C GLY A 93 10.81 0.75 0.35
N PRO A 94 11.42 0.48 -0.82
CA PRO A 94 12.31 1.44 -1.49
C PRO A 94 11.59 2.77 -1.76
N HIS A 95 10.39 2.73 -2.33
CA HIS A 95 9.59 3.93 -2.60
C HIS A 95 9.21 4.75 -1.37
N HIS A 96 9.07 4.10 -0.21
CA HIS A 96 8.81 4.82 1.04
C HIS A 96 10.06 5.54 1.54
N ALA A 97 11.23 4.92 1.36
CA ALA A 97 12.52 5.50 1.74
C ALA A 97 12.93 6.63 0.78
N GLU A 98 12.78 6.43 -0.53
CA GLU A 98 12.99 7.45 -1.57
C GLU A 98 12.16 8.70 -1.29
N PHE A 99 10.84 8.54 -1.11
CA PHE A 99 9.95 9.64 -0.73
C PHE A 99 10.45 10.37 0.53
N PHE A 100 10.87 9.63 1.56
CA PHE A 100 11.28 10.27 2.79
C PHE A 100 12.63 10.98 2.65
N ARG A 101 13.56 10.46 1.85
CA ARG A 101 14.83 11.13 1.53
C ARG A 101 14.59 12.43 0.78
N GLU A 102 13.77 12.41 -0.28
CA GLU A 102 13.38 13.62 -1.02
C GLU A 102 12.73 14.67 -0.11
N LEU A 103 11.83 14.23 0.78
CA LEU A 103 11.18 15.11 1.74
C LEU A 103 12.19 15.75 2.69
N TRP A 104 13.15 14.97 3.18
CA TRP A 104 14.15 15.43 4.12
C TRP A 104 15.15 16.38 3.45
N GLU A 105 15.63 16.06 2.26
CA GLU A 105 16.47 16.92 1.41
C GLU A 105 15.76 18.23 1.12
N ARG A 106 14.46 18.20 0.82
CA ARG A 106 13.67 19.41 0.62
C ARG A 106 13.65 20.28 1.87
N VAL A 107 13.32 19.71 3.03
CA VAL A 107 13.34 20.43 4.31
C VAL A 107 14.72 21.05 4.56
N ALA A 108 15.80 20.30 4.33
CA ALA A 108 17.17 20.78 4.43
C ALA A 108 17.46 21.96 3.48
N SER A 109 17.12 21.82 2.19
CA SER A 109 17.33 22.84 1.16
C SER A 109 16.54 24.14 1.38
N GLU A 110 15.36 24.03 2.00
CA GLU A 110 14.54 25.19 2.39
C GLU A 110 15.03 25.84 3.69
N ASN A 111 16.10 25.32 4.30
CA ASN A 111 16.62 25.75 5.60
C ASN A 111 15.56 25.78 6.71
N ALA A 112 14.56 24.90 6.61
CA ALA A 112 13.44 24.85 7.54
C ALA A 112 13.85 24.29 8.91
N GLY A 113 14.06 25.21 9.86
CA GLY A 113 14.53 24.91 11.20
C GLY A 113 16.04 25.11 11.34
N SER A 114 16.43 26.09 12.15
CA SER A 114 17.83 26.45 12.45
C SER A 114 18.45 25.61 13.57
N THR A 115 17.65 24.82 14.29
CA THR A 115 18.09 23.95 15.39
C THR A 115 17.61 22.51 15.17
N PRO A 116 18.18 21.50 15.84
CA PRO A 116 17.71 20.13 15.74
C PRO A 116 16.24 19.95 16.15
N ASP A 117 15.73 20.76 17.09
CA ASP A 117 14.35 20.75 17.55
C ASP A 117 13.38 21.30 16.50
N SER A 118 13.69 22.48 15.94
CA SER A 118 12.88 23.06 14.87
C SER A 118 12.97 22.25 13.58
N ARG A 119 14.13 21.62 13.29
CA ARG A 119 14.31 20.70 12.17
C ARG A 119 13.46 19.44 12.32
N LEU A 120 13.47 18.82 13.50
CA LEU A 120 12.62 17.67 13.82
C LEU A 120 11.12 18.02 13.65
N LEU A 121 10.74 19.22 14.10
CA LEU A 121 9.38 19.71 13.98
C LEU A 121 9.00 19.96 12.51
N ALA A 122 9.87 20.59 11.72
CA ALA A 122 9.69 20.80 10.29
C ALA A 122 9.46 19.47 9.54
N LEU A 123 10.30 18.46 9.76
CA LEU A 123 10.11 17.13 9.16
C LEU A 123 8.76 16.51 9.54
N THR A 124 8.33 16.68 10.79
CA THR A 124 7.05 16.14 11.26
C THR A 124 5.87 16.85 10.60
N PHE A 125 5.93 18.18 10.45
CA PHE A 125 4.92 18.94 9.70
C PHE A 125 4.87 18.53 8.24
N THR A 126 6.02 18.51 7.56
CA THR A 126 6.14 18.13 6.14
C THR A 126 5.61 16.71 5.90
N LEU A 127 5.99 15.73 6.73
CA LEU A 127 5.45 14.37 6.63
C LEU A 127 3.93 14.32 6.77
N ARG A 128 3.35 15.12 7.66
CA ARG A 128 1.89 15.14 7.86
C ARG A 128 1.16 15.92 6.77
N GLY A 129 1.79 16.95 6.23
CA GLY A 129 1.22 17.87 5.26
C GLY A 129 1.55 17.57 3.80
N ALA A 130 2.42 16.60 3.50
CA ALA A 130 2.90 16.27 2.15
C ALA A 130 1.78 16.06 1.11
N LEU A 131 0.60 15.62 1.53
CA LEU A 131 -0.56 15.36 0.66
C LEU A 131 -1.47 16.57 0.42
N LYS A 132 -1.46 17.54 1.35
CA LYS A 132 -2.50 18.58 1.43
C LYS A 132 -1.94 20.00 1.45
N GLY A 133 -0.63 20.17 1.59
CA GLY A 133 -0.01 21.47 1.84
C GLY A 133 -0.26 22.03 3.25
N TRP A 134 -0.86 21.24 4.15
CA TRP A 134 -1.11 21.63 5.54
C TRP A 134 -1.23 20.39 6.43
N ALA A 135 -0.94 20.57 7.71
CA ALA A 135 -1.02 19.51 8.72
C ALA A 135 -1.85 19.98 9.92
N ASN A 136 -2.55 19.03 10.55
CA ASN A 136 -3.14 19.23 11.87
C ASN A 136 -2.12 18.83 12.93
N PHE A 137 -2.02 19.67 13.97
CA PHE A 137 -1.11 19.47 15.08
C PHE A 137 -1.80 19.82 16.40
N THR A 138 -1.34 19.17 17.47
CA THR A 138 -1.85 19.38 18.82
C THR A 138 -0.71 19.66 19.79
N ALA A 139 -1.01 20.26 20.94
CA ALA A 139 -0.05 20.37 22.04
C ALA A 139 0.51 19.00 22.47
N GLN A 140 -0.29 17.94 22.32
CA GLN A 140 0.12 16.57 22.61
C GLN A 140 1.21 16.08 21.64
N ASP A 141 1.19 16.50 20.38
CA ASP A 141 2.23 16.15 19.42
C ASP A 141 3.58 16.76 19.82
N LEU A 142 3.60 18.01 20.28
CA LEU A 142 4.81 18.67 20.78
C LEU A 142 5.41 17.89 21.98
N ARG A 143 4.56 17.44 22.91
CA ARG A 143 4.99 16.62 24.06
C ARG A 143 5.58 15.27 23.64
N ILE A 144 5.02 14.65 22.59
CA ILE A 144 5.54 13.37 22.05
C ILE A 144 6.90 13.56 21.40
N LEU A 145 7.12 14.71 20.73
CA LEU A 145 8.40 15.04 20.12
C LEU A 145 9.48 15.33 21.17
N ARG A 146 9.13 15.73 22.39
CA ARG A 146 10.08 16.03 23.48
C ARG A 146 11.07 17.13 23.07
N LEU A 147 10.53 18.21 22.51
CA LEU A 147 11.30 19.42 22.25
C LEU A 147 11.77 20.00 23.60
N GLU A 148 12.99 20.52 23.63
CA GLU A 148 13.58 21.23 24.76
C GLU A 148 12.83 22.55 24.99
N ASP A 149 12.62 23.30 23.91
CA ASP A 149 11.77 24.50 23.89
C ASP A 149 10.85 24.46 22.66
N ALA A 150 9.59 24.06 22.90
CA ALA A 150 8.60 23.97 21.84
C ALA A 150 8.21 25.35 21.29
N HIS A 151 8.24 26.41 22.10
CA HIS A 151 7.86 27.76 21.68
C HIS A 151 8.95 28.34 20.79
N ALA A 152 10.22 28.22 21.17
CA ALA A 152 11.35 28.64 20.34
C ALA A 152 11.40 27.87 19.01
N ALA A 153 11.18 26.55 19.03
CA ALA A 153 11.18 25.73 17.83
C ALA A 153 10.04 26.08 16.86
N LEU A 154 8.85 26.39 17.37
CA LEU A 154 7.73 26.89 16.55
C LEU A 154 8.02 28.29 16.02
N SER A 155 8.54 29.18 16.87
CA SER A 155 8.87 30.56 16.51
C SER A 155 9.83 30.62 15.34
N ASP A 156 10.91 29.82 15.37
CA ASP A 156 11.89 29.69 14.29
C ASP A 156 11.26 29.34 12.92
N LEU A 157 10.28 28.42 12.91
CA LEU A 157 9.56 28.03 11.69
C LEU A 157 8.53 29.07 11.24
N THR A 158 7.88 29.77 12.18
CA THR A 158 6.86 30.78 11.84
C THR A 158 7.48 32.12 11.42
N SER A 159 8.57 32.54 12.06
CA SER A 159 9.25 33.81 11.78
C SER A 159 9.93 33.83 10.41
N SER A 160 10.34 32.66 9.91
CA SER A 160 10.84 32.50 8.53
C SER A 160 9.73 32.45 7.49
N GLY A 161 8.46 32.43 7.90
CA GLY A 161 7.30 32.23 7.01
C GLY A 161 7.17 30.80 6.48
N TRP A 162 8.02 29.87 6.95
CA TRP A 162 8.00 28.48 6.50
C TRP A 162 6.75 27.73 7.00
N LEU A 163 6.28 28.05 8.21
CA LEU A 163 5.06 27.49 8.79
C LEU A 163 3.95 28.55 8.90
N GLY A 164 2.82 28.31 8.25
CA GLY A 164 1.63 29.16 8.30
C GLY A 164 0.77 28.90 9.52
N THR A 165 1.20 29.39 10.69
CA THR A 165 0.46 29.38 11.97
C THR A 165 1.15 30.33 12.99
N THR A 166 0.73 30.32 14.26
CA THR A 166 1.49 30.93 15.36
C THR A 166 1.89 29.88 16.40
N PRO A 167 2.99 30.10 17.16
CA PRO A 167 3.37 29.18 18.24
C PRO A 167 2.24 28.93 19.24
N GLU A 168 1.53 29.99 19.65
CA GLU A 168 0.45 29.95 20.63
C GLU A 168 -0.70 29.08 20.14
N THR A 169 -1.09 29.23 18.86
CA THR A 169 -2.16 28.44 18.24
C THR A 169 -1.89 26.93 18.38
N VAL A 170 -0.64 26.50 18.19
CA VAL A 170 -0.28 25.08 18.30
C VAL A 170 -0.16 24.65 19.77
N ILE A 171 0.43 25.47 20.63
CA ILE A 171 0.62 25.14 22.05
C ILE A 171 -0.70 25.05 22.81
N GLU A 172 -1.69 25.87 22.44
CA GLU A 172 -3.01 25.91 23.07
C GLU A 172 -3.99 24.87 22.48
N SER A 173 -3.64 24.24 21.36
CA SER A 173 -4.51 23.28 20.66
C SER A 173 -4.68 21.94 21.38
N ASP A 174 -5.85 21.31 21.15
CA ASP A 174 -6.22 20.03 21.74
C ASP A 174 -6.77 19.04 20.70
N ALA A 175 -7.21 17.86 21.15
CA ALA A 175 -7.70 16.82 20.26
C ALA A 175 -9.04 17.16 19.57
N ALA A 176 -9.87 18.01 20.18
CA ALA A 176 -11.11 18.50 19.60
C ALA A 176 -10.86 19.69 18.67
N ASN A 177 -9.86 20.52 18.98
CA ASN A 177 -9.50 21.73 18.27
C ASN A 177 -8.02 21.71 17.85
N PRO A 178 -7.63 20.87 16.87
CA PRO A 178 -6.25 20.83 16.41
C PRO A 178 -5.88 22.11 15.64
N ALA A 179 -4.65 22.58 15.83
CA ALA A 179 -4.10 23.68 15.07
C ALA A 179 -3.89 23.27 13.61
N ARG A 180 -4.48 24.03 12.69
CA ARG A 180 -4.22 23.89 11.25
C ARG A 180 -2.97 24.67 10.87
N CYS A 181 -1.92 23.97 10.50
CA CYS A 181 -0.62 24.53 10.18
C CYS A 181 -0.39 24.44 8.66
N GLY A 182 -0.38 25.59 7.99
CA GLY A 182 -0.09 25.66 6.55
C GLY A 182 1.39 25.45 6.25
N LEU A 183 1.70 24.86 5.11
CA LEU A 183 3.05 24.67 4.59
C LEU A 183 3.12 25.30 3.19
N PRO A 184 3.39 26.62 3.09
CA PRO A 184 3.33 27.34 1.82
C PRO A 184 4.18 26.72 0.71
N SER A 185 5.33 26.12 1.04
CA SER A 185 6.21 25.48 0.06
C SER A 185 5.65 24.17 -0.52
N LEU A 186 4.58 23.63 0.06
CA LEU A 186 3.93 22.37 -0.33
C LEU A 186 2.52 22.56 -0.89
N ASP A 187 2.13 23.80 -1.17
CA ASP A 187 0.82 24.09 -1.77
C ASP A 187 0.76 23.47 -3.18
N GLY A 188 -0.34 22.78 -3.51
CA GLY A 188 -0.52 22.13 -4.82
C GLY A 188 -0.10 20.65 -4.95
N ASN A 189 0.07 19.90 -3.85
CA ASN A 189 0.38 18.45 -3.83
C ASN A 189 1.65 18.09 -4.61
N THR A 190 2.80 18.51 -4.08
CA THR A 190 4.13 18.35 -4.65
C THR A 190 4.48 16.89 -4.99
N TRP A 191 4.06 15.95 -4.14
CA TRP A 191 4.30 14.53 -4.39
C TRP A 191 3.02 13.84 -4.84
N LYS A 192 3.04 13.20 -6.02
CA LYS A 192 1.93 12.37 -6.53
C LYS A 192 1.85 11.03 -5.79
N LEU A 193 1.76 11.06 -4.46
CA LEU A 193 1.83 9.89 -3.60
C LEU A 193 0.46 9.50 -3.03
N GLY A 194 0.26 8.20 -2.79
CA GLY A 194 -0.90 7.69 -2.09
C GLY A 194 -0.76 7.81 -0.56
N ASN A 195 -1.88 7.88 0.16
CA ASN A 195 -1.88 7.99 1.63
C ASN A 195 -1.07 6.89 2.33
N GLY A 196 -1.02 5.68 1.75
CA GLY A 196 -0.23 4.56 2.26
C GLY A 196 1.27 4.86 2.36
N VAL A 197 1.86 5.48 1.33
CA VAL A 197 3.30 5.81 1.29
C VAL A 197 3.65 6.79 2.42
N ARG A 198 2.90 7.90 2.50
CA ARG A 198 3.07 8.91 3.55
C ARG A 198 2.90 8.34 4.95
N SER A 199 1.83 7.58 5.20
CA SER A 199 1.57 7.01 6.52
C SER A 199 2.64 6.01 6.95
N ARG A 200 3.24 5.29 5.99
CA ARG A 200 4.36 4.38 6.26
C ARG A 200 5.62 5.14 6.67
N ALA A 201 6.02 6.16 5.91
CA ALA A 201 7.17 7.01 6.25
C ALA A 201 6.99 7.72 7.60
N SER A 202 5.83 8.36 7.82
CA SER A 202 5.51 9.03 9.08
C SER A 202 5.57 8.08 10.28
N GLY A 203 4.97 6.88 10.14
CA GLY A 203 5.03 5.89 11.20
C GLY A 203 6.46 5.38 11.44
N TRP A 204 7.24 5.13 10.38
CA TRP A 204 8.64 4.71 10.50
C TRP A 204 9.40 5.74 11.33
N PHE A 205 9.30 7.02 10.97
CA PHE A 205 9.96 8.12 11.67
C PHE A 205 9.57 8.19 13.14
N SER A 206 8.27 8.19 13.46
CA SER A 206 7.81 8.22 14.86
C SER A 206 8.35 7.05 15.70
N ARG A 207 8.50 5.87 15.12
CA ARG A 207 9.02 4.69 15.83
C ARG A 207 10.54 4.67 15.95
N THR A 208 11.25 5.17 14.95
CA THR A 208 12.70 5.40 15.04
C THR A 208 12.99 6.33 16.22
N LEU A 209 12.26 7.45 16.30
CA LEU A 209 12.35 8.42 17.38
C LEU A 209 11.92 7.85 18.75
N ALA A 210 10.99 6.89 18.78
CA ALA A 210 10.50 6.23 20.00
C ALA A 210 11.23 4.93 20.32
N HIS A 211 12.29 4.58 19.57
CA HIS A 211 13.04 3.35 19.79
C HIS A 211 13.60 3.30 21.22
N LYS A 212 13.72 2.09 21.80
CA LYS A 212 14.14 1.92 23.21
C LYS A 212 15.48 2.59 23.53
N LYS A 213 16.41 2.61 22.58
CA LYS A 213 17.73 3.27 22.66
C LYS A 213 17.66 4.80 22.45
N MET A 214 16.57 5.33 21.89
CA MET A 214 16.42 6.73 21.47
C MET A 214 15.41 7.57 22.26
N ARG A 215 14.34 6.97 22.78
CA ARG A 215 13.17 7.69 23.32
C ARG A 215 13.43 8.69 24.46
N LYS A 216 14.60 8.66 25.08
CA LYS A 216 15.03 9.56 26.18
C LYS A 216 16.30 10.36 25.82
N LYS A 217 16.75 10.32 24.57
CA LYS A 217 17.95 10.99 24.08
C LYS A 217 17.58 12.39 23.55
N PRO A 218 18.54 13.33 23.50
CA PRO A 218 18.27 14.65 22.94
C PRO A 218 17.92 14.55 21.45
N ASN A 219 17.18 15.53 20.94
CA ASN A 219 16.66 15.46 19.57
C ASN A 219 17.76 15.52 18.52
N ARG A 220 18.88 16.22 18.76
CA ARG A 220 20.08 16.14 17.91
C ARG A 220 20.54 14.71 17.66
N LEU A 221 20.61 13.89 18.70
CA LEU A 221 20.99 12.47 18.58
C LEU A 221 19.90 11.67 17.86
N ARG A 222 18.63 11.90 18.21
CA ARG A 222 17.49 11.18 17.61
C ARG A 222 17.35 11.48 16.11
N LEU A 223 17.67 12.70 15.70
CA LEU A 223 17.59 13.18 14.34
C LEU A 223 18.73 12.60 13.49
N VAL A 224 19.98 12.68 13.96
CA VAL A 224 21.12 12.03 13.30
C VAL A 224 20.92 10.51 13.21
N ALA A 225 20.43 9.88 14.27
CA ALA A 225 20.10 8.46 14.28
C ALA A 225 19.07 8.07 13.20
N ALA A 226 18.02 8.87 13.04
CA ALA A 226 16.99 8.66 12.04
C ALA A 226 17.50 8.96 10.62
N TYR A 227 18.32 10.00 10.45
CA TYR A 227 18.99 10.29 9.19
C TYR A 227 19.86 9.09 8.77
N LEU A 228 20.83 8.68 9.58
CA LEU A 228 21.70 7.55 9.21
C LEU A 228 20.93 6.26 8.90
N ALA A 229 19.86 5.96 9.66
CA ALA A 229 19.01 4.80 9.40
C ALA A 229 18.20 4.90 8.10
N LEU A 230 17.79 6.10 7.68
CA LEU A 230 17.06 6.31 6.43
C LEU A 230 17.99 6.20 5.20
N TRP A 231 19.26 6.58 5.34
CA TRP A 231 20.28 6.47 4.28
C TRP A 231 21.06 5.15 4.30
N ALA A 232 20.77 4.26 5.25
CA ALA A 232 21.33 2.91 5.25
C ALA A 232 20.82 2.10 4.04
N GLU A 233 21.73 1.32 3.45
CA GLU A 233 21.40 0.28 2.48
C GLU A 233 20.66 -0.89 3.15
N PRO A 234 20.05 -1.81 2.38
CA PRO A 234 19.29 -2.95 2.92
C PRO A 234 20.06 -3.84 3.88
N ASP A 235 21.38 -3.91 3.71
CA ASP A 235 22.30 -4.66 4.57
C ASP A 235 22.77 -3.85 5.78
N GLY A 236 22.31 -2.62 5.94
CA GLY A 236 22.61 -1.72 7.04
C GLY A 236 23.83 -0.84 6.83
N ARG A 237 24.58 -0.98 5.73
CA ARG A 237 25.74 -0.13 5.46
C ARG A 237 25.32 1.31 5.19
N ILE A 238 26.07 2.25 5.74
CA ILE A 238 25.82 3.68 5.65
C ILE A 238 27.05 4.34 5.03
N ARG A 239 26.82 5.19 4.03
CA ARG A 239 27.82 6.11 3.50
C ARG A 239 27.15 7.42 3.11
N VAL A 240 27.38 8.47 3.90
CA VAL A 240 26.77 9.79 3.68
C VAL A 240 27.79 10.91 3.89
N PRO A 241 27.83 11.97 3.06
CA PRO A 241 28.70 13.11 3.32
C PRO A 241 28.44 13.73 4.70
N ALA A 242 29.49 14.02 5.47
CA ALA A 242 29.33 14.59 6.81
C ALA A 242 28.64 15.97 6.77
N ALA A 243 28.91 16.77 5.73
CA ALA A 243 28.27 18.04 5.50
C ALA A 243 26.74 17.90 5.34
N ASP A 244 26.28 16.88 4.61
CA ASP A 244 24.86 16.64 4.40
C ASP A 244 24.16 16.29 5.71
N VAL A 245 24.81 15.50 6.58
CA VAL A 245 24.27 15.19 7.92
C VAL A 245 24.15 16.46 8.76
N VAL A 246 25.18 17.31 8.77
CA VAL A 246 25.20 18.58 9.50
C VAL A 246 24.05 19.48 9.04
N THR A 247 23.92 19.69 7.73
CA THR A 247 22.86 20.53 7.16
C THR A 247 21.47 19.93 7.39
N ALA A 248 21.28 18.64 7.09
CA ALA A 248 19.98 17.98 7.18
C ALA A 248 19.48 17.80 8.62
N CYS A 249 20.38 17.81 9.60
CA CYS A 249 20.03 17.73 11.02
C CYS A 249 20.12 19.07 11.75
N ALA A 250 20.42 20.18 11.05
CA ALA A 250 20.64 21.50 11.63
C ALA A 250 21.64 21.48 12.81
N LEU A 251 22.78 20.82 12.62
CA LEU A 251 23.87 20.79 13.59
C LEU A 251 24.75 22.05 13.45
N SER A 252 25.44 22.40 14.53
CA SER A 252 26.37 23.52 14.57
C SER A 252 27.64 23.30 13.72
N GLY A 253 28.03 22.05 13.48
CA GLY A 253 29.19 21.71 12.67
C GLY A 253 29.59 20.24 12.78
N THR A 254 30.76 19.91 12.21
CA THR A 254 31.30 18.55 12.17
C THR A 254 31.76 18.03 13.53
N ASP A 255 32.15 18.92 14.45
CA ASP A 255 32.56 18.54 15.81
C ASP A 255 31.39 18.00 16.62
N GLU A 256 30.23 18.66 16.53
CA GLU A 256 28.98 18.16 17.12
C GLU A 256 28.56 16.84 16.48
N LEU A 257 28.70 16.70 15.16
CA LEU A 257 28.43 15.43 14.49
C LEU A 257 29.33 14.30 15.02
N ALA A 258 30.63 14.55 15.19
CA ALA A 258 31.57 13.56 15.72
C ALA A 258 31.20 13.11 17.14
N GLU A 259 30.81 14.05 18.02
CA GLU A 259 30.28 13.75 19.36
C GLU A 259 29.06 12.82 19.29
N LEU A 260 28.10 13.14 18.42
CA LEU A 260 26.88 12.35 18.27
C LEU A 260 27.16 10.96 17.70
N LEU A 261 28.08 10.82 16.74
CA LEU A 261 28.47 9.53 16.16
C LEU A 261 29.15 8.62 17.20
N ALA A 262 30.00 9.19 18.06
CA ALA A 262 30.59 8.47 19.19
C ALA A 262 29.48 7.96 20.13
N TRP A 263 28.49 8.80 20.44
CA TRP A 263 27.37 8.40 21.28
C TRP A 263 26.49 7.33 20.64
N LEU A 264 26.23 7.42 19.33
CA LEU A 264 25.50 6.38 18.57
C LEU A 264 26.22 5.04 18.60
N THR A 265 27.55 5.04 18.59
CA THR A 265 28.37 3.83 18.73
C THR A 265 28.26 3.26 20.14
N GLU A 266 28.40 4.11 21.18
CA GLU A 266 28.30 3.70 22.60
C GLU A 266 26.95 3.02 22.92
N ILE A 267 25.85 3.56 22.38
CA ILE A 267 24.52 2.97 22.58
C ILE A 267 24.22 1.85 21.59
N SER A 268 25.18 1.39 20.79
CA SER A 268 25.02 0.34 19.76
C SER A 268 23.87 0.64 18.79
N TRP A 269 23.77 1.89 18.35
CA TRP A 269 22.90 2.28 17.24
C TRP A 269 23.58 2.03 15.89
N VAL A 270 24.87 2.33 15.80
CA VAL A 270 25.75 1.98 14.68
C VAL A 270 27.00 1.26 15.20
N GLU A 271 27.69 0.60 14.28
CA GLU A 271 29.01 -0.02 14.44
C GLU A 271 29.90 0.31 13.24
N ASP A 272 31.17 -0.10 13.29
CA ASP A 272 32.16 0.12 12.23
C ASP A 272 32.30 1.58 11.79
N LEU A 273 32.23 2.52 12.75
CA LEU A 273 32.31 3.94 12.49
C LEU A 273 33.69 4.32 11.91
N GLY A 274 33.66 4.99 10.77
CA GLY A 274 34.82 5.55 10.11
C GLY A 274 34.47 6.83 9.33
N VAL A 275 35.51 7.48 8.83
CA VAL A 275 35.40 8.63 7.92
C VAL A 275 36.22 8.33 6.69
N ASP A 276 35.60 8.42 5.52
CA ASP A 276 36.26 8.19 4.23
C ASP A 276 35.89 9.28 3.24
N GLY A 277 36.87 10.05 2.76
CA GLY A 277 36.67 11.13 1.81
C GLY A 277 35.67 12.22 2.28
N GLY A 278 35.57 12.46 3.59
CA GLY A 278 34.59 13.39 4.18
C GLY A 278 33.18 12.81 4.33
N ALA A 279 32.97 11.53 3.99
CA ALA A 279 31.75 10.81 4.28
C ALA A 279 31.83 10.05 5.60
N VAL A 280 30.75 10.06 6.36
CA VAL A 280 30.50 9.15 7.48
C VAL A 280 30.26 7.76 6.91
N VAL A 281 31.07 6.79 7.35
CA VAL A 281 30.90 5.37 7.05
C VAL A 281 30.57 4.65 8.35
N ALA A 282 29.53 3.83 8.34
CA ALA A 282 29.13 3.03 9.49
C ALA A 282 28.20 1.90 9.03
N SER A 283 27.79 1.04 9.96
CA SER A 283 26.76 0.03 9.74
C SER A 283 25.71 0.12 10.84
N LEU A 284 24.43 -0.11 10.50
CA LEU A 284 23.40 -0.37 11.51
C LEU A 284 23.70 -1.69 12.21
N THR A 285 23.62 -1.71 13.54
CA THR A 285 23.80 -2.94 14.33
C THR A 285 22.62 -3.90 14.13
N GLU A 286 22.74 -5.16 14.59
CA GLU A 286 21.64 -6.14 14.52
C GLU A 286 20.30 -5.60 15.11
N VAL A 287 20.39 -4.73 16.12
CA VAL A 287 19.22 -4.14 16.80
C VAL A 287 18.55 -3.07 15.95
N THR A 288 19.31 -2.32 15.16
CA THR A 288 18.83 -1.17 14.37
C THR A 288 18.70 -1.47 12.89
N LEU A 289 19.30 -2.55 12.39
CA LEU A 289 19.15 -3.06 11.02
C LEU A 289 17.68 -3.14 10.54
N PRO A 290 16.69 -3.52 11.38
CA PRO A 290 15.27 -3.50 10.97
C PRO A 290 14.72 -2.11 10.58
N LEU A 291 15.46 -1.02 10.81
CA LEU A 291 15.13 0.33 10.36
C LEU A 291 15.49 0.57 8.89
N ALA A 292 16.45 -0.16 8.33
CA ALA A 292 16.78 -0.08 6.91
C ALA A 292 15.58 -0.45 6.04
N TYR A 293 15.53 0.11 4.84
CA TYR A 293 14.49 -0.26 3.89
C TYR A 293 14.70 -1.69 3.40
N VAL A 294 13.59 -2.35 3.05
CA VAL A 294 13.59 -3.72 2.55
C VAL A 294 13.39 -3.66 1.05
N PRO A 295 14.29 -4.26 0.24
CA PRO A 295 14.13 -4.36 -1.20
C PRO A 295 12.79 -4.98 -1.55
N LEU A 296 12.25 -4.59 -2.71
CA LEU A 296 11.14 -5.35 -3.28
C LEU A 296 11.64 -6.77 -3.57
N PRO A 297 10.82 -7.81 -3.34
CA PRO A 297 11.16 -9.13 -3.85
C PRO A 297 11.36 -9.04 -5.36
N GLU A 298 12.21 -9.92 -5.92
CA GLU A 298 12.34 -10.02 -7.37
C GLU A 298 10.93 -10.11 -7.98
N PRO A 299 10.65 -9.32 -9.03
CA PRO A 299 9.36 -9.40 -9.69
C PRO A 299 9.15 -10.85 -10.10
N THR A 300 8.05 -11.45 -9.65
CA THR A 300 7.65 -12.77 -10.14
C THR A 300 7.68 -12.68 -11.66
N PRO A 301 8.46 -13.54 -12.36
CA PRO A 301 8.50 -13.52 -13.81
C PRO A 301 7.05 -13.52 -14.31
N PRO A 302 6.68 -12.65 -15.28
CA PRO A 302 5.37 -12.78 -15.90
C PRO A 302 5.25 -14.24 -16.33
N GLY A 303 4.16 -14.91 -15.94
CA GLY A 303 3.91 -16.27 -16.35
C GLY A 303 3.66 -16.28 -17.85
N THR A 304 4.70 -16.22 -18.66
CA THR A 304 4.60 -16.32 -20.11
C THR A 304 4.38 -17.78 -20.43
N ALA A 305 3.12 -18.20 -20.49
CA ALA A 305 2.80 -19.39 -21.27
C ALA A 305 3.19 -19.09 -22.73
N PRO A 306 3.75 -20.05 -23.49
CA PRO A 306 3.94 -19.86 -24.93
C PRO A 306 2.57 -19.61 -25.60
N ALA A 307 2.55 -18.83 -26.68
CA ALA A 307 1.35 -18.69 -27.50
C ALA A 307 0.92 -20.08 -28.00
N THR A 308 -0.36 -20.41 -27.88
CA THR A 308 -0.88 -21.72 -28.32
C THR A 308 -1.43 -21.67 -29.75
N THR A 309 -1.42 -20.49 -30.37
CA THR A 309 -1.81 -20.25 -31.77
C THR A 309 -0.77 -19.41 -32.55
N PRO A 310 -0.72 -19.49 -33.89
CA PRO A 310 0.21 -18.71 -34.72
C PRO A 310 -0.05 -17.20 -34.66
N LEU A 311 0.88 -16.43 -34.06
CA LEU A 311 0.70 -15.00 -33.81
C LEU A 311 0.67 -14.12 -35.08
N ASP A 312 1.11 -14.66 -36.22
CA ASP A 312 1.13 -13.99 -37.53
C ASP A 312 -0.25 -13.96 -38.22
N VAL A 313 -1.23 -14.70 -37.69
CA VAL A 313 -2.61 -14.74 -38.19
C VAL A 313 -3.50 -13.79 -37.37
N PRO A 314 -4.44 -13.03 -37.99
CA PRO A 314 -5.39 -12.20 -37.26
C PRO A 314 -6.16 -12.95 -36.18
N VAL A 315 -6.39 -12.30 -35.03
CA VAL A 315 -7.09 -12.87 -33.87
C VAL A 315 -8.44 -13.46 -34.25
N THR A 316 -9.22 -12.76 -35.08
CA THR A 316 -10.54 -13.22 -35.55
C THR A 316 -10.47 -14.50 -36.37
N ASP A 317 -9.44 -14.69 -37.19
CA ASP A 317 -9.30 -15.90 -38.01
C ASP A 317 -8.87 -17.10 -37.17
N ARG A 318 -7.93 -16.89 -36.24
CA ARG A 318 -7.56 -17.88 -35.23
C ARG A 318 -8.75 -18.28 -34.36
N ALA A 319 -9.55 -17.31 -33.92
CA ALA A 319 -10.75 -17.57 -33.13
C ALA A 319 -11.80 -18.35 -33.93
N ARG A 320 -11.97 -18.04 -35.21
CA ARG A 320 -12.85 -18.80 -36.12
C ARG A 320 -12.39 -20.25 -36.24
N GLU A 321 -11.09 -20.50 -36.32
CA GLU A 321 -10.54 -21.86 -36.30
C GLU A 321 -10.87 -22.60 -35.00
N LEU A 322 -10.78 -21.92 -33.84
CA LEU A 322 -11.13 -22.48 -32.53
C LEU A 322 -12.59 -22.95 -32.41
N VAL A 323 -13.51 -22.34 -33.15
CA VAL A 323 -14.96 -22.63 -33.04
C VAL A 323 -15.55 -23.33 -34.27
N SER A 324 -14.86 -23.32 -35.41
CA SER A 324 -15.33 -23.90 -36.68
C SER A 324 -15.73 -25.36 -36.51
N GLY A 325 -17.01 -25.67 -36.81
CA GLY A 325 -17.59 -27.00 -36.67
C GLY A 325 -17.67 -27.53 -35.23
N ARG A 326 -17.38 -26.70 -34.22
CA ARG A 326 -17.30 -27.08 -32.80
C ARG A 326 -18.38 -26.46 -31.91
N GLY A 327 -19.16 -25.49 -32.40
CA GLY A 327 -20.17 -24.78 -31.60
C GLY A 327 -21.13 -25.68 -30.82
N GLU A 328 -21.73 -26.67 -31.50
CA GLU A 328 -22.63 -27.64 -30.88
C GLU A 328 -21.95 -28.49 -29.79
N ARG A 329 -20.69 -28.90 -30.04
CA ARG A 329 -19.91 -29.69 -29.08
C ARG A 329 -19.56 -28.85 -27.84
N VAL A 330 -19.27 -27.56 -28.01
CA VAL A 330 -19.03 -26.63 -26.89
C VAL A 330 -20.32 -26.44 -26.09
N ALA A 331 -21.46 -26.22 -26.74
CA ALA A 331 -22.76 -26.08 -26.08
C ALA A 331 -23.12 -27.34 -25.27
N ARG A 332 -22.99 -28.54 -25.85
CA ARG A 332 -23.22 -29.82 -25.14
C ARG A 332 -22.31 -30.01 -23.95
N TRP A 333 -21.03 -29.64 -24.08
CA TRP A 333 -20.09 -29.74 -22.96
C TRP A 333 -20.45 -28.78 -21.82
N VAL A 334 -20.88 -27.55 -22.17
CA VAL A 334 -21.35 -26.58 -21.18
C VAL A 334 -22.58 -27.09 -20.44
N ASP A 335 -23.55 -27.69 -21.14
CA ASP A 335 -24.75 -28.25 -20.51
C ASP A 335 -24.43 -29.46 -19.63
N ALA A 336 -23.58 -30.38 -20.11
CA ALA A 336 -23.11 -31.51 -19.29
C ALA A 336 -22.37 -31.02 -18.02
N TYR A 337 -21.56 -29.96 -18.13
CA TYR A 337 -20.93 -29.33 -16.98
C TYR A 337 -21.97 -28.76 -16.02
N ARG A 338 -23.02 -28.11 -16.53
CA ARG A 338 -24.13 -27.60 -15.70
C ARG A 338 -24.88 -28.71 -14.99
N ASP A 339 -25.18 -29.81 -15.67
CA ASP A 339 -25.88 -30.96 -15.09
C ASP A 339 -25.06 -31.61 -13.97
N GLU A 340 -23.74 -31.69 -14.15
CA GLU A 340 -22.82 -32.27 -13.17
C GLU A 340 -22.56 -31.34 -11.97
N HIS A 341 -22.44 -30.04 -12.21
CA HIS A 341 -21.99 -29.08 -11.21
C HIS A 341 -23.10 -28.20 -10.61
N GLY A 342 -24.28 -28.16 -11.22
CA GLY A 342 -25.40 -27.29 -10.85
C GLY A 342 -25.22 -25.81 -11.25
N HIS A 343 -24.15 -25.48 -11.99
CA HIS A 343 -23.82 -24.13 -12.44
C HIS A 343 -23.01 -24.18 -13.74
N GLY A 344 -22.92 -23.05 -14.46
CA GLY A 344 -22.14 -22.95 -15.68
C GLY A 344 -20.63 -22.96 -15.45
N PRO A 345 -19.84 -23.40 -16.44
CA PRO A 345 -18.39 -23.40 -16.34
C PRO A 345 -17.82 -21.98 -16.34
N SER A 346 -16.59 -21.84 -15.85
CA SER A 346 -15.79 -20.64 -16.09
C SER A 346 -15.23 -20.65 -17.52
N TRP A 347 -14.84 -19.49 -18.04
CA TRP A 347 -14.18 -19.40 -19.34
C TRP A 347 -12.86 -20.19 -19.37
N SER A 348 -12.14 -20.23 -18.24
CA SER A 348 -10.93 -21.04 -18.11
C SER A 348 -11.22 -22.54 -18.21
N ALA A 349 -12.32 -23.02 -17.64
CA ALA A 349 -12.69 -24.44 -17.70
C ALA A 349 -13.05 -24.87 -19.13
N VAL A 350 -13.77 -24.02 -19.87
CA VAL A 350 -14.04 -24.24 -21.31
C VAL A 350 -12.71 -24.20 -22.08
N ALA A 351 -11.86 -23.20 -21.85
CA ALA A 351 -10.59 -23.09 -22.56
C ALA A 351 -9.70 -24.32 -22.33
N GLU A 352 -9.63 -24.82 -21.11
CA GLU A 352 -8.91 -26.06 -20.76
C GLU A 352 -9.51 -27.28 -21.47
N ALA A 353 -10.83 -27.46 -21.42
CA ALA A 353 -11.52 -28.61 -22.04
C ALA A 353 -11.36 -28.66 -23.57
N PHE A 354 -11.18 -27.52 -24.21
CA PHE A 354 -11.05 -27.41 -25.68
C PHE A 354 -9.64 -27.06 -26.16
N GLY A 355 -8.66 -26.98 -25.25
CA GLY A 355 -7.26 -26.68 -25.58
C GLY A 355 -7.05 -25.26 -26.14
N TRP A 356 -7.88 -24.31 -25.74
CA TRP A 356 -7.78 -22.90 -26.15
C TRP A 356 -6.75 -22.14 -25.30
N PRO A 357 -6.19 -21.03 -25.80
CA PRO A 357 -5.24 -20.21 -25.04
C PRO A 357 -5.77 -19.85 -23.65
N PRO A 358 -5.04 -20.18 -22.56
CA PRO A 358 -5.43 -19.81 -21.21
C PRO A 358 -5.26 -18.29 -21.00
N ARG A 359 -5.90 -17.75 -19.96
CA ARG A 359 -5.85 -16.30 -19.65
C ARG A 359 -4.43 -15.71 -19.52
N GLN A 360 -3.45 -16.52 -19.14
CA GLN A 360 -2.05 -16.10 -18.98
C GLN A 360 -1.23 -16.23 -20.27
N ALA A 361 -1.81 -16.73 -21.36
CA ALA A 361 -1.14 -16.84 -22.63
C ALA A 361 -1.07 -15.49 -23.37
N PRO A 362 0.00 -15.23 -24.14
CA PRO A 362 0.17 -14.04 -24.97
C PRO A 362 -0.99 -13.81 -25.95
N ASP A 363 -1.65 -14.88 -26.38
CA ASP A 363 -2.76 -14.93 -27.33
C ASP A 363 -4.12 -15.23 -26.66
N HIS A 364 -4.30 -14.89 -25.38
CA HIS A 364 -5.58 -15.06 -24.68
C HIS A 364 -6.74 -14.27 -25.31
N ASP A 365 -6.44 -13.23 -26.09
CA ASP A 365 -7.41 -12.45 -26.85
C ASP A 365 -8.16 -13.29 -27.90
N VAL A 366 -7.52 -14.33 -28.45
CA VAL A 366 -8.16 -15.33 -29.33
C VAL A 366 -9.28 -16.08 -28.60
N THR A 367 -9.07 -16.44 -27.33
CA THR A 367 -10.09 -17.11 -26.50
C THR A 367 -11.28 -16.18 -26.23
N HIS A 368 -11.02 -14.90 -25.95
CA HIS A 368 -12.08 -13.90 -25.79
C HIS A 368 -12.92 -13.76 -27.06
N GLU A 369 -12.26 -13.70 -28.22
CA GLU A 369 -12.94 -13.60 -29.52
C GLU A 369 -13.71 -14.87 -29.88
N ALA A 370 -13.21 -16.06 -29.53
CA ALA A 370 -13.92 -17.32 -29.72
C ALA A 370 -15.23 -17.37 -28.92
N PHE A 371 -15.24 -16.87 -27.67
CA PHE A 371 -16.47 -16.73 -26.88
C PHE A 371 -17.45 -15.74 -27.50
N ARG A 372 -16.95 -14.64 -28.08
CA ARG A 372 -17.80 -13.68 -28.80
C ARG A 372 -18.47 -14.34 -30.01
N LEU A 373 -17.74 -15.10 -30.82
CA LEU A 373 -18.29 -15.83 -31.97
C LEU A 373 -19.36 -16.84 -31.53
N LEU A 374 -19.13 -17.59 -30.45
CA LEU A 374 -20.12 -18.53 -29.92
C LEU A 374 -21.38 -17.85 -29.37
N ALA A 375 -21.25 -16.62 -28.86
CA ALA A 375 -22.39 -15.81 -28.46
C ALA A 375 -23.19 -15.34 -29.68
N ASP A 376 -22.49 -14.78 -30.67
CA ASP A 376 -23.09 -14.20 -31.88
C ASP A 376 -23.78 -15.26 -32.74
N ASP A 377 -23.18 -16.45 -32.84
CA ASP A 377 -23.75 -17.62 -33.54
C ASP A 377 -24.87 -18.31 -32.75
N GLY A 378 -25.17 -17.84 -31.53
CA GLY A 378 -26.26 -18.34 -30.70
C GLY A 378 -26.00 -19.69 -30.02
N TRP A 379 -24.76 -20.18 -30.03
CA TRP A 379 -24.35 -21.44 -29.38
C TRP A 379 -24.29 -21.33 -27.87
N LEU A 380 -23.88 -20.18 -27.34
CA LEU A 380 -23.75 -19.92 -25.90
C LEU A 380 -24.48 -18.64 -25.48
N THR A 381 -24.92 -18.59 -24.23
CA THR A 381 -25.46 -17.37 -23.59
C THR A 381 -25.05 -17.31 -22.12
N GLY A 382 -25.53 -16.30 -21.38
CA GLY A 382 -25.19 -16.09 -19.97
C GLY A 382 -23.85 -15.39 -19.74
N PHE A 383 -23.32 -14.72 -20.76
CA PHE A 383 -22.17 -13.83 -20.64
C PHE A 383 -22.45 -12.67 -19.67
N GLY A 384 -21.41 -12.19 -18.98
CA GLY A 384 -21.53 -11.10 -17.98
C GLY A 384 -22.00 -11.55 -16.58
N VAL A 385 -22.33 -12.83 -16.43
CA VAL A 385 -22.77 -13.46 -15.17
C VAL A 385 -21.70 -14.48 -14.77
N PRO A 386 -21.04 -14.35 -13.59
CA PRO A 386 -20.07 -15.34 -13.14
C PRO A 386 -20.69 -16.74 -13.10
N PHE A 387 -20.04 -17.72 -13.75
CA PHE A 387 -20.53 -19.11 -13.88
C PHE A 387 -21.92 -19.23 -14.54
N GLY A 388 -22.36 -18.23 -15.29
CA GLY A 388 -23.68 -18.20 -15.95
C GLY A 388 -23.73 -18.83 -17.34
N LEU A 389 -22.62 -19.35 -17.87
CA LEU A 389 -22.57 -19.94 -19.20
C LEU A 389 -23.54 -21.12 -19.33
N ARG A 390 -24.27 -21.17 -20.44
CA ARG A 390 -25.23 -22.22 -20.84
C ARG A 390 -25.39 -22.24 -22.36
N SER A 391 -25.95 -23.32 -22.92
CA SER A 391 -26.32 -23.34 -24.33
C SER A 391 -27.31 -22.22 -24.68
N GLY A 392 -27.13 -21.65 -25.88
CA GLY A 392 -28.03 -20.64 -26.45
C GLY A 392 -29.13 -21.25 -27.32
N PRO A 393 -30.02 -20.41 -27.89
CA PRO A 393 -31.15 -20.87 -28.72
C PRO A 393 -30.75 -21.63 -30.00
N GLY A 394 -29.49 -21.50 -30.44
CA GLY A 394 -28.92 -22.28 -31.54
C GLY A 394 -28.29 -23.62 -31.10
N GLY A 395 -28.26 -23.91 -29.80
CA GLY A 395 -27.78 -25.17 -29.23
C GLY A 395 -28.79 -26.32 -29.35
N PRO A 396 -28.38 -27.57 -29.06
CA PRO A 396 -29.31 -28.68 -28.98
C PRO A 396 -30.36 -28.41 -27.89
N ALA A 397 -31.64 -28.65 -28.20
CA ALA A 397 -32.70 -28.55 -27.21
C ALA A 397 -32.45 -29.56 -26.08
N ALA A 398 -32.64 -29.13 -24.82
CA ALA A 398 -32.62 -30.03 -23.67
C ALA A 398 -33.88 -30.92 -23.73
N ASP A 399 -33.69 -32.24 -23.89
CA ASP A 399 -34.73 -33.27 -23.75
C ASP A 399 -34.95 -33.67 -22.29
#